data_AF-A0AAU9PTA6-F1
#
_entry.id   AF-A0AAU9PTA6-F1
#
_cell.length_a   1.000
_cell.length_b   1.000
_cell.length_c   1.000
_cell.angle_alpha   90.00
_cell.angle_beta   90.00
_cell.angle_gamma   90.00
#
_symmetry.space_group_name_H-M   'P 1'
#
loop_
_entity.id
_entity.type
_entity.pdbx_description
1 polymer ?
#
loop_
_entity_poly.entity_id
_entity_poly.type
_entity_poly.pdbx_seq_one_letter_code
_entity_poly.pdbx_strand_id
1 'polypeptide(L)'
;MKQHSASVETSNKAVVDSAETEKTKLQELRTGLKSDHESFQATLSSQISQLKDELVKESTLKDSLTLKTEEAELLSTKLEASEKQVNDLLSERVVMRSSITDVTGLLSNIIETRDSMIPITMRKHLAEELKPVFAMLHRLKGVFNQPFNPKQRGESVTGGSRKENVAGGSRKEEPKAPVKPVKPIVKKEPKDKETLFHDDPIIDNDSEEEITEEELKRRKVCEAEMDEHQQITREAEEKERAEKEAHATLQRSFHILSGCSRLGFGNSSWTGVGMKIRQLGQVL
;
A
#
# COMPACT_ATOMS: atom_id res chain seq x y z
N MET A 1 -32.23 93.93 26.17
CA MET A 1 -33.13 92.76 26.18
C MET A 1 -33.31 92.08 24.81
N LYS A 2 -33.56 92.80 23.69
CA LYS A 2 -33.77 92.15 22.37
C LYS A 2 -32.64 91.23 21.88
N GLN A 3 -31.37 91.57 22.13
CA GLN A 3 -30.22 90.78 21.66
C GLN A 3 -30.10 89.41 22.36
N HIS A 4 -30.50 89.31 23.63
CA HIS A 4 -30.51 88.04 24.35
C HIS A 4 -31.57 87.07 23.79
N SER A 5 -32.76 87.57 23.41
CA SER A 5 -33.82 86.73 22.82
C SER A 5 -33.34 86.07 21.52
N ALA A 6 -32.74 86.86 20.62
CA ALA A 6 -32.24 86.34 19.35
C ALA A 6 -31.10 85.33 19.52
N SER A 7 -30.21 85.54 20.50
CA SER A 7 -29.14 84.58 20.82
C SER A 7 -29.70 83.27 21.38
N VAL A 8 -30.76 83.31 22.18
CA VAL A 8 -31.40 82.11 22.72
C VAL A 8 -32.14 81.35 21.62
N GLU A 9 -32.86 82.04 20.74
CA GLU A 9 -33.57 81.42 19.61
C GLU A 9 -32.63 80.73 18.63
N THR A 10 -31.49 81.36 18.30
CA THR A 10 -30.46 80.77 17.44
C THR A 10 -29.79 79.56 18.09
N SER A 11 -29.45 79.64 19.38
CA SER A 11 -28.92 78.49 20.13
C SER A 11 -29.91 77.33 20.20
N ASN A 12 -31.19 77.61 20.44
CA ASN A 12 -32.24 76.59 20.49
C ASN A 12 -32.41 75.91 19.13
N LYS A 13 -32.40 76.69 18.04
CA LYS A 13 -32.48 76.14 16.69
C LYS A 13 -31.29 75.21 16.40
N ALA A 14 -30.06 75.63 16.73
CA ALA A 14 -28.87 74.80 16.53
C ALA A 14 -28.93 73.49 17.34
N VAL A 15 -29.46 73.52 18.57
CA VAL A 15 -29.65 72.31 19.39
C VAL A 15 -30.70 71.38 18.78
N VAL A 16 -31.83 71.92 18.30
CA VAL A 16 -32.87 71.13 17.63
C VAL A 16 -32.34 70.48 16.36
N ASP A 17 -31.64 71.25 15.52
CA ASP A 17 -31.02 70.75 14.30
C ASP A 17 -29.99 69.65 14.63
N SER A 18 -29.15 69.86 15.66
CA SER A 18 -28.21 68.84 16.14
C SER A 18 -28.93 67.57 16.61
N ALA A 19 -30.00 67.69 17.39
CA ALA A 19 -30.74 66.55 17.91
C ALA A 19 -31.41 65.72 16.79
N GLU A 20 -31.98 66.36 15.78
CA GLU A 20 -32.55 65.64 14.62
C GLU A 20 -31.45 64.97 13.76
N THR A 21 -30.27 65.59 13.62
CA THR A 21 -29.13 64.93 12.95
C THR A 21 -28.60 63.73 13.73
N GLU A 22 -28.59 63.76 15.07
CA GLU A 22 -28.16 62.63 15.88
C GLU A 22 -29.19 61.49 15.85
N LYS A 23 -30.48 61.84 15.93
CA LYS A 23 -31.60 60.88 15.81
C LYS A 23 -31.58 60.12 14.49
N THR A 24 -31.32 60.80 13.37
CA THR A 24 -31.19 60.15 12.05
C THR A 24 -29.99 59.21 12.00
N LYS A 25 -28.83 59.61 12.54
CA LYS A 25 -27.65 58.73 12.66
C LYS A 25 -27.92 57.50 13.54
N LEU A 26 -28.59 57.67 14.68
CA LEU A 26 -28.96 56.56 15.56
C LEU A 26 -29.95 55.60 14.88
N GLN A 27 -30.89 56.12 14.09
CA GLN A 27 -31.81 55.30 13.31
C GLN A 27 -31.08 54.51 12.24
N GLU A 28 -30.13 55.12 11.52
CA GLU A 28 -29.28 54.46 10.54
C GLU A 28 -28.45 53.34 11.18
N LEU A 29 -27.78 53.62 12.30
CA LEU A 29 -27.04 52.61 13.07
C LEU A 29 -27.94 51.45 13.53
N ARG A 30 -29.17 51.75 13.97
CA ARG A 30 -30.13 50.72 14.39
C ARG A 30 -30.54 49.83 13.22
N THR A 31 -30.76 50.40 12.04
CA THR A 31 -31.07 49.61 10.84
C THR A 31 -29.88 48.78 10.35
N GLY A 32 -28.67 49.36 10.39
CA GLY A 32 -27.44 48.65 10.05
C GLY A 32 -27.20 47.46 10.97
N LEU A 33 -27.25 47.67 12.29
CA LEU A 33 -27.08 46.60 13.28
C LEU A 33 -28.13 45.49 13.13
N LYS A 34 -29.38 45.85 12.79
CA LYS A 34 -30.43 44.87 12.54
C LYS A 34 -30.13 44.03 11.30
N SER A 35 -29.71 44.67 10.21
CA SER A 35 -29.30 43.98 8.97
C SER A 35 -28.10 43.05 9.21
N ASP A 36 -27.08 43.52 9.94
CA ASP A 36 -25.90 42.72 10.27
C ASP A 36 -26.28 41.50 11.13
N HIS A 37 -27.18 41.68 12.09
CA HIS A 37 -27.68 40.59 12.91
C HIS A 37 -28.42 39.53 12.09
N GLU A 38 -29.31 39.94 11.19
CA GLU A 38 -30.05 39.04 10.30
C GLU A 38 -29.10 38.29 9.35
N SER A 39 -28.12 38.99 8.77
CA SER A 39 -27.08 38.39 7.92
C SER A 39 -26.23 37.37 8.67
N PHE A 40 -25.82 37.71 9.89
CA PHE A 40 -25.06 36.81 10.77
C PHE A 40 -25.89 35.57 11.13
N GLN A 41 -27.16 35.74 11.48
CA GLN A 41 -28.06 34.64 11.78
C GLN A 41 -28.25 33.71 10.58
N ALA A 42 -28.44 34.24 9.38
CA ALA A 42 -28.56 33.45 8.15
C ALA A 42 -27.27 32.64 7.87
N THR A 43 -26.11 33.26 8.07
CA THR A 43 -24.80 32.60 7.92
C THR A 43 -24.65 31.44 8.90
N LEU A 44 -24.97 31.67 10.18
CA LEU A 44 -24.93 30.62 11.19
C LEU A 44 -25.89 29.46 10.86
N SER A 45 -27.12 29.77 10.43
CA SER A 45 -28.08 28.73 10.04
C SER A 45 -27.59 27.90 8.86
N SER A 46 -26.97 28.54 7.87
CA SER A 46 -26.36 27.84 6.72
C SER A 46 -25.22 26.91 7.17
N GLN A 47 -24.30 27.39 8.01
CA GLN A 47 -23.20 26.59 8.54
C GLN A 47 -23.70 25.40 9.38
N ILE A 48 -24.72 25.60 10.22
CA ILE A 48 -25.34 24.52 10.99
C ILE A 48 -25.96 23.46 10.07
N SER A 49 -26.59 23.86 8.97
CA SER A 49 -27.14 22.91 8.00
C SER A 49 -26.04 22.10 7.33
N GLN A 50 -24.96 22.76 6.90
CA GLN A 50 -23.82 22.10 6.27
C GLN A 50 -23.17 21.07 7.22
N LEU A 51 -22.93 21.44 8.48
CA LEU A 51 -22.34 20.54 9.46
C LEU A 51 -23.23 19.32 9.74
N LYS A 52 -24.55 19.45 9.68
CA LYS A 52 -25.47 18.32 9.80
C LYS A 52 -25.34 17.35 8.62
N ASP A 53 -25.23 17.87 7.40
CA ASP A 53 -25.07 17.04 6.21
C ASP A 53 -23.71 16.32 6.20
N GLU A 54 -22.65 17.01 6.63
CA GLU A 54 -21.31 16.42 6.80
C GLU A 54 -21.31 15.32 7.86
N LEU A 55 -21.98 15.54 8.99
CA LEU A 55 -22.11 14.53 10.06
C LEU A 55 -22.85 13.26 9.57
N VAL A 56 -23.90 13.41 8.78
CA VAL A 56 -24.61 12.26 8.18
C VAL A 56 -23.68 11.48 7.25
N LYS A 57 -22.92 12.18 6.39
CA LYS A 57 -21.95 11.55 5.49
C LYS A 57 -20.86 10.82 6.27
N GLU A 58 -20.30 11.45 7.30
CA GLU A 58 -19.29 10.83 8.18
C GLU A 58 -19.83 9.54 8.84
N SER A 59 -21.07 9.59 9.35
CA SER A 59 -21.71 8.39 9.90
C SER A 59 -21.81 7.25 8.89
N THR A 60 -22.21 7.55 7.64
CA THR A 60 -22.30 6.50 6.60
C THR A 60 -20.93 5.92 6.23
N LEU A 61 -19.88 6.75 6.21
CA LEU A 61 -18.51 6.29 5.96
C LEU A 61 -18.01 5.39 7.09
N LYS A 62 -18.34 5.72 8.34
CA LYS A 62 -18.00 4.90 9.50
C LYS A 62 -18.63 3.51 9.41
N ASP A 63 -19.91 3.43 9.04
CA ASP A 63 -20.61 2.14 8.88
C ASP A 63 -20.03 1.31 7.73
N SER A 64 -19.67 1.96 6.61
CA SER A 64 -18.99 1.31 5.49
C SER A 64 -17.60 0.77 5.89
N LEU A 65 -16.85 1.53 6.69
CA LEU A 65 -15.54 1.12 7.19
C LEU A 65 -15.65 -0.08 8.13
N THR A 66 -16.65 -0.11 9.01
CA THR A 66 -16.88 -1.28 9.88
C THR A 66 -17.19 -2.53 9.05
N LEU A 67 -18.04 -2.42 8.03
CA LEU A 67 -18.35 -3.55 7.15
C LEU A 67 -17.10 -4.06 6.41
N LYS A 68 -16.27 -3.16 5.89
CA LYS A 68 -15.02 -3.52 5.22
C LYS A 68 -14.00 -4.17 6.15
N THR A 69 -13.99 -3.75 7.43
CA THR A 69 -13.15 -4.38 8.45
C THR A 69 -13.59 -5.82 8.72
N GLU A 70 -14.90 -6.06 8.87
CA GLU A 70 -15.45 -7.41 9.05
C GLU A 70 -15.19 -8.32 7.83
N GLU A 71 -15.31 -7.78 6.61
CA GLU A 71 -15.00 -8.49 5.37
C GLU A 71 -13.52 -8.91 5.32
N ALA A 72 -12.61 -8.02 5.72
CA ALA A 72 -11.17 -8.30 5.77
C ALA A 72 -10.83 -9.38 6.82
N GLU A 73 -11.43 -9.32 8.01
CA GLU A 73 -11.27 -10.34 9.05
C GLU A 73 -11.76 -11.73 8.58
N LEU A 74 -12.89 -11.77 7.87
CA LEU A 74 -13.41 -13.01 7.28
C LEU A 74 -12.46 -13.58 6.21
N LEU A 75 -11.87 -12.74 5.35
CA LEU A 75 -10.91 -13.19 4.36
C LEU A 75 -9.60 -13.68 5.00
N SER A 76 -9.13 -13.01 6.06
CA SER A 76 -7.95 -13.42 6.82
C SER A 76 -8.12 -14.82 7.43
N THR A 77 -9.26 -15.08 8.10
CA THR A 77 -9.54 -16.40 8.68
C THR A 77 -9.67 -17.51 7.62
N LYS A 78 -10.24 -17.20 6.45
CA LYS A 78 -10.29 -18.15 5.31
C LYS A 78 -8.90 -18.45 4.77
N LEU A 79 -8.02 -17.44 4.70
CA LEU A 79 -6.64 -17.62 4.26
C LEU A 79 -5.87 -18.53 5.21
N GLU A 80 -5.95 -18.29 6.52
CA GLU A 80 -5.33 -19.14 7.54
C GLU A 80 -5.83 -20.59 7.46
N ALA A 81 -7.14 -20.78 7.26
CA ALA A 81 -7.72 -22.12 7.09
C ALA A 81 -7.19 -22.82 5.83
N SER A 82 -7.07 -22.10 4.72
CA SER A 82 -6.52 -22.65 3.46
C SER A 82 -5.03 -22.97 3.58
N GLU A 83 -4.25 -22.12 4.25
CA GLU A 83 -2.83 -22.36 4.51
C GLU A 83 -2.62 -23.63 5.34
N LYS A 84 -3.45 -23.84 6.37
CA LYS A 84 -3.45 -25.09 7.14
C LYS A 84 -3.71 -26.31 6.27
N GLN A 85 -4.73 -26.27 5.40
CA GLN A 85 -5.04 -27.37 4.48
C GLN A 85 -3.88 -27.66 3.52
N VAL A 86 -3.22 -26.62 3.00
CA VAL A 86 -2.04 -26.79 2.13
C VAL A 86 -0.91 -27.47 2.89
N ASN A 87 -0.64 -27.07 4.13
CA ASN A 87 0.39 -27.68 4.97
C ASN A 87 0.07 -29.15 5.29
N ASP A 88 -1.19 -29.48 5.60
CA ASP A 88 -1.64 -30.85 5.82
C ASP A 88 -1.41 -31.71 4.56
N LEU A 89 -1.80 -31.23 3.38
CA LEU A 89 -1.57 -31.91 2.10
C LEU A 89 -0.09 -32.06 1.73
N LEU A 90 0.75 -31.06 2.06
CA LEU A 90 2.19 -31.15 1.88
C LEU A 90 2.81 -32.23 2.80
N SER A 91 2.30 -32.36 4.03
CA SER A 91 2.73 -33.41 4.95
C SER A 91 2.35 -34.81 4.44
N GLU A 92 1.12 -34.98 3.93
CA GLU A 92 0.67 -36.24 3.33
C GLU A 92 1.51 -36.61 2.10
N ARG A 93 1.84 -35.61 1.27
CA ARG A 93 2.76 -35.79 0.12
C ARG A 93 4.13 -36.32 0.54
N VAL A 94 4.69 -35.84 1.65
CA VAL A 94 5.97 -36.34 2.18
C VAL A 94 5.85 -37.81 2.57
N VAL A 95 4.78 -38.19 3.27
CA VAL A 95 4.52 -39.59 3.66
C VAL A 95 4.42 -40.49 2.44
N MET A 96 3.60 -40.12 1.44
CA MET A 96 3.44 -40.89 0.20
C MET A 96 4.76 -41.09 -0.54
N ARG A 97 5.62 -40.06 -0.62
CA ARG A 97 6.94 -40.16 -1.25
C ARG A 97 7.86 -41.15 -0.55
N SER A 98 7.82 -41.21 0.79
CA SER A 98 8.56 -42.20 1.57
C SER A 98 8.07 -43.60 1.23
N SER A 99 6.75 -43.84 1.30
CA SER A 99 6.16 -45.14 1.00
C SER A 99 6.47 -45.63 -0.41
N ILE A 100 6.43 -44.74 -1.41
CA ILE A 100 6.83 -45.07 -2.80
C ILE A 100 8.30 -45.51 -2.85
N THR A 101 9.18 -44.81 -2.13
CA THR A 101 10.61 -45.14 -2.09
C THR A 101 10.86 -46.48 -1.41
N ASP A 102 10.16 -46.76 -0.30
CA ASP A 102 10.26 -48.02 0.43
C ASP A 102 9.77 -49.21 -0.41
N VAL A 103 8.61 -49.07 -1.07
CA VAL A 103 8.05 -50.10 -1.98
C VAL A 103 8.99 -50.34 -3.17
N THR A 104 9.51 -49.27 -3.77
CA THR A 104 10.48 -49.37 -4.88
C THR A 104 11.74 -50.12 -4.44
N GLY A 105 12.26 -49.82 -3.25
CA GLY A 105 13.43 -50.49 -2.68
C GLY A 105 13.18 -51.98 -2.39
N LEU A 106 12.03 -52.31 -1.79
CA LEU A 106 11.64 -53.70 -1.51
C LEU A 106 11.52 -54.53 -2.80
N LEU A 107 10.82 -54.01 -3.82
CA LEU A 107 10.68 -54.68 -5.11
C LEU A 107 12.03 -54.89 -5.80
N SER A 108 12.89 -53.87 -5.79
CA SER A 108 14.24 -53.97 -6.38
C SER A 108 15.07 -55.03 -5.64
N ASN A 109 15.04 -55.03 -4.31
CA ASN A 109 15.77 -56.00 -3.50
C ASN A 109 15.32 -57.45 -3.79
N ILE A 110 14.02 -57.70 -3.94
CA ILE A 110 13.49 -59.04 -4.28
C ILE A 110 14.00 -59.53 -5.64
N ILE A 111 14.11 -58.64 -6.63
CA ILE A 111 14.61 -59.00 -7.97
C ILE A 111 16.12 -59.22 -7.96
N GLU A 112 16.86 -58.40 -7.21
CA GLU A 112 18.32 -58.37 -7.21
C GLU A 112 18.96 -59.42 -6.28
N THR A 113 18.28 -59.87 -5.22
CA THR A 113 18.86 -60.81 -4.26
C THR A 113 19.25 -62.12 -4.97
N ARG A 114 20.57 -62.37 -5.03
CA ARG A 114 21.12 -63.53 -5.75
C ARG A 114 20.75 -64.87 -5.12
N ASP A 115 20.57 -64.88 -3.80
CA ASP A 115 20.30 -66.05 -2.96
C ASP A 115 18.82 -66.46 -2.91
N SER A 116 17.94 -65.75 -3.62
CA SER A 116 16.54 -66.15 -3.71
C SER A 116 16.44 -67.54 -4.35
N MET A 117 15.64 -68.45 -3.79
CA MET A 117 15.27 -69.73 -4.43
C MET A 117 14.62 -69.56 -5.82
N ILE A 118 14.32 -68.33 -6.23
CA ILE A 118 13.73 -68.00 -7.52
C ILE A 118 14.78 -68.18 -8.63
N PRO A 119 14.53 -69.09 -9.60
CA PRO A 119 15.40 -69.28 -10.76
C PRO A 119 15.65 -67.96 -11.53
N ILE A 120 16.82 -67.83 -12.14
CA ILE A 120 17.22 -66.63 -12.92
C ILE A 120 16.18 -66.29 -14.01
N THR A 121 15.59 -67.30 -14.66
CA THR A 121 14.57 -67.11 -15.69
C THR A 121 13.29 -66.49 -15.14
N MET A 122 12.84 -66.91 -13.96
CA MET A 122 11.68 -66.33 -13.28
C MET A 122 11.98 -64.90 -12.81
N ARG A 123 13.21 -64.60 -12.35
CA ARG A 123 13.63 -63.23 -12.02
C ARG A 123 13.57 -62.29 -13.23
N LYS A 124 14.04 -62.74 -14.41
CA LYS A 124 13.93 -61.96 -15.65
C LYS A 124 12.47 -61.68 -16.01
N HIS A 125 11.61 -62.69 -15.93
CA HIS A 125 10.19 -62.52 -16.20
C HIS A 125 9.53 -61.54 -15.22
N LEU A 126 9.79 -61.69 -13.91
CA LEU A 126 9.31 -60.76 -12.88
C LEU A 126 9.78 -59.32 -13.11
N ALA A 127 11.04 -59.13 -13.53
CA ALA A 127 11.56 -57.79 -13.84
C ALA A 127 10.82 -57.14 -15.01
N GLU A 128 10.51 -57.89 -16.08
CA GLU A 128 9.73 -57.37 -17.21
C GLU A 128 8.28 -57.06 -16.81
N GLU A 129 7.63 -57.91 -16.01
CA GLU A 129 6.26 -57.68 -15.51
C GLU A 129 6.18 -56.48 -14.53
N LEU A 130 7.23 -56.23 -13.75
CA LEU A 130 7.28 -55.12 -12.78
C LEU A 130 7.70 -53.78 -13.41
N LYS A 131 8.28 -53.79 -14.62
CA LYS A 131 8.67 -52.59 -15.36
C LYS A 131 7.56 -51.53 -15.47
N PRO A 132 6.31 -51.85 -15.85
CA PRO A 132 5.22 -50.87 -15.85
C PRO A 132 4.89 -50.33 -14.44
N VAL A 133 5.01 -51.16 -13.40
CA VAL A 133 4.80 -50.74 -12.01
C VAL A 133 5.86 -49.72 -11.58
N PHE A 134 7.14 -49.98 -11.88
CA PHE A 134 8.21 -49.02 -11.62
C PHE A 134 8.01 -47.72 -12.40
N ALA A 135 7.61 -47.78 -13.66
CA ALA A 135 7.32 -46.59 -14.46
C ALA A 135 6.21 -45.73 -13.82
N MET A 136 5.14 -46.36 -13.32
CA MET A 136 4.06 -45.68 -12.61
C MET A 136 4.53 -45.06 -11.28
N LEU A 137 5.31 -45.78 -10.47
CA LEU A 137 5.88 -45.27 -9.22
C LEU A 137 6.82 -44.09 -9.45
N HIS A 138 7.65 -44.14 -10.51
CA HIS A 138 8.51 -43.03 -10.90
C HIS A 138 7.72 -41.80 -11.35
N ARG A 139 6.63 -41.99 -12.11
CA ARG A 139 5.72 -40.90 -12.49
C ARG A 139 5.09 -40.26 -11.26
N LEU A 140 4.57 -41.06 -10.32
CA LEU A 140 4.00 -40.56 -9.06
C LEU A 140 5.05 -39.79 -8.24
N LYS A 141 6.26 -40.34 -8.10
CA LYS A 141 7.37 -39.67 -7.42
C LYS A 141 7.72 -38.33 -8.08
N GLY A 142 7.73 -38.27 -9.41
CA GLY A 142 7.96 -37.04 -10.18
C GLY A 142 6.90 -35.96 -9.94
N VAL A 143 5.62 -36.34 -9.93
CA VAL A 143 4.49 -35.44 -9.63
C VAL A 143 4.65 -34.79 -8.24
N PHE A 144 5.16 -35.54 -7.27
CA PHE A 144 5.38 -35.03 -5.91
C PHE A 144 6.67 -34.19 -5.75
N ASN A 145 7.59 -34.24 -6.71
CA ASN A 145 8.86 -33.51 -6.67
C ASN A 145 8.81 -32.17 -7.40
N GLN A 146 7.75 -31.91 -8.18
CA GLN A 146 7.56 -30.60 -8.78
C GLN A 146 7.34 -29.59 -7.64
N PRO A 147 8.27 -28.63 -7.41
CA PRO A 147 8.02 -27.57 -6.46
C PRO A 147 6.75 -26.87 -6.91
N PHE A 148 5.75 -26.87 -6.04
CA PHE A 148 4.55 -26.10 -6.29
C PHE A 148 4.98 -24.65 -6.09
N ASN A 149 5.47 -24.04 -7.16
CA ASN A 149 5.54 -22.60 -7.24
C ASN A 149 4.11 -22.19 -7.56
N PRO A 150 3.28 -21.77 -6.58
CA PRO A 150 2.04 -21.12 -6.94
C PRO A 150 2.46 -20.01 -7.90
N LYS A 151 2.00 -20.10 -9.14
CA LYS A 151 2.13 -19.00 -10.09
C LYS A 151 1.47 -17.85 -9.35
N GLN A 152 2.27 -16.98 -8.75
CA GLN A 152 1.82 -15.77 -8.10
C GLN A 152 1.24 -14.94 -9.25
N ARG A 153 -0.05 -15.16 -9.51
CA ARG A 153 -0.79 -14.59 -10.63
C ARG A 153 -1.26 -13.21 -10.19
N GLY A 154 -0.30 -12.33 -9.96
CA GLY A 154 -0.51 -10.96 -9.55
C GLY A 154 0.84 -10.25 -9.53
N GLU A 155 0.94 -9.18 -10.32
CA GLU A 155 2.08 -8.26 -10.44
C GLU A 155 3.27 -8.71 -11.31
N SER A 156 3.02 -8.80 -12.62
CA SER A 156 4.05 -8.36 -13.58
C SER A 156 3.83 -6.89 -13.89
N VAL A 157 4.07 -6.03 -12.89
CA VAL A 157 4.41 -4.64 -13.17
C VAL A 157 5.79 -4.67 -13.78
N THR A 158 5.86 -4.25 -15.04
CA THR A 158 7.03 -4.09 -15.88
C THR A 158 7.96 -3.01 -15.30
N GLY A 159 8.58 -3.29 -14.15
CA GLY A 159 9.59 -2.45 -13.51
C GLY A 159 10.98 -2.98 -13.89
N GLY A 160 11.65 -2.26 -14.79
CA GLY A 160 12.92 -2.67 -15.38
C GLY A 160 13.97 -3.14 -14.38
N SER A 161 14.66 -4.23 -14.75
CA SER A 161 15.94 -4.62 -14.18
C SER A 161 16.98 -3.51 -14.41
N ARG A 162 17.01 -2.51 -13.53
CA ARG A 162 18.16 -1.64 -13.38
C ARG A 162 19.19 -2.41 -12.56
N LYS A 163 20.18 -2.97 -13.25
CA LYS A 163 21.44 -3.42 -12.66
C LYS A 163 22.07 -2.23 -11.93
N GLU A 164 21.86 -2.15 -10.63
CA GLU A 164 22.62 -1.25 -9.77
C GLU A 164 23.94 -1.95 -9.42
N ASN A 165 24.96 -1.68 -10.22
CA ASN A 165 26.35 -1.93 -9.85
C ASN A 165 26.70 -0.98 -8.71
N VAL A 166 26.56 -1.41 -7.46
CA VAL A 166 27.12 -0.69 -6.31
C VAL A 166 28.63 -0.93 -6.30
N ALA A 167 29.35 -0.03 -6.96
CA ALA A 167 30.78 0.14 -6.84
C ALA A 167 31.09 1.56 -6.34
N GLY A 168 31.74 1.65 -5.17
CA GLY A 168 32.35 2.86 -4.60
C GLY A 168 31.47 3.53 -3.53
N GLY A 169 31.87 3.74 -2.28
CA GLY A 169 33.17 3.66 -1.62
C GLY A 169 33.51 5.00 -0.95
N SER A 170 33.53 5.04 0.39
CA SER A 170 34.37 5.96 1.21
C SER A 170 34.24 5.57 2.70
N ARG A 171 35.17 4.77 3.24
CA ARG A 171 36.31 5.13 4.11
C ARG A 171 35.95 5.67 5.52
N LYS A 172 36.26 4.84 6.52
CA LYS A 172 37.10 5.25 7.66
C LYS A 172 37.89 4.05 8.20
N GLU A 173 39.18 4.30 8.42
CA GLU A 173 40.29 3.46 8.89
C GLU A 173 40.05 2.93 10.34
N GLU A 174 40.69 1.91 10.94
CA GLU A 174 42.04 1.31 10.84
C GLU A 174 42.09 -0.02 11.71
N PRO A 175 43.22 -0.69 12.05
CA PRO A 175 43.67 -1.97 11.45
C PRO A 175 43.91 -3.16 12.43
N LYS A 176 44.07 -4.40 11.89
CA LYS A 176 45.19 -5.36 12.15
C LYS A 176 44.87 -6.82 11.77
N ALA A 177 45.62 -7.36 10.82
CA ALA A 177 46.43 -8.60 10.89
C ALA A 177 46.56 -9.27 9.49
N PRO A 178 47.77 -9.75 9.11
CA PRO A 178 48.02 -10.28 7.78
C PRO A 178 47.72 -11.78 7.70
N VAL A 179 46.79 -12.18 6.83
CA VAL A 179 46.64 -13.59 6.42
C VAL A 179 47.05 -13.73 4.96
N LYS A 180 47.95 -14.69 4.73
CA LYS A 180 48.68 -14.96 3.49
C LYS A 180 47.73 -15.26 2.32
N PRO A 181 48.10 -14.92 1.06
CA PRO A 181 47.27 -15.19 -0.10
C PRO A 181 47.36 -16.66 -0.50
N VAL A 182 46.22 -17.36 -0.46
CA VAL A 182 46.04 -18.67 -1.09
C VAL A 182 45.71 -18.45 -2.57
N LYS A 183 46.49 -19.11 -3.44
CA LYS A 183 46.38 -19.03 -4.91
C LYS A 183 44.97 -19.47 -5.38
N PRO A 184 44.35 -18.80 -6.37
CA PRO A 184 43.13 -19.30 -6.98
C PRO A 184 43.46 -20.46 -7.92
N ILE A 185 42.87 -21.62 -7.65
CA ILE A 185 42.87 -22.76 -8.59
C ILE A 185 41.90 -22.43 -9.71
N VAL A 186 42.46 -22.29 -10.91
CA VAL A 186 41.76 -22.24 -12.19
C VAL A 186 40.96 -23.53 -12.36
N LYS A 187 39.63 -23.47 -12.22
CA LYS A 187 38.71 -24.50 -12.73
C LYS A 187 38.20 -24.06 -14.10
N LYS A 188 38.59 -24.85 -15.10
CA LYS A 188 38.16 -24.76 -16.50
C LYS A 188 36.67 -25.07 -16.59
N GLU A 189 35.94 -24.24 -17.33
CA GLU A 189 34.61 -24.54 -17.88
C GLU A 189 34.66 -25.78 -18.79
N PRO A 190 33.63 -26.65 -18.76
CA PRO A 190 33.19 -27.41 -19.92
C PRO A 190 32.12 -26.59 -20.66
N LYS A 191 32.42 -26.27 -21.92
CA LYS A 191 31.44 -25.81 -22.91
C LYS A 191 30.65 -27.03 -23.38
N ASP A 192 29.47 -27.27 -22.83
CA ASP A 192 28.48 -28.14 -23.46
C ASP A 192 27.33 -27.29 -23.98
N LYS A 193 27.34 -27.15 -25.30
CA LYS A 193 26.27 -26.57 -26.11
C LYS A 193 25.36 -27.73 -26.53
N GLU A 194 24.27 -27.95 -25.81
CA GLU A 194 23.15 -28.74 -26.33
C GLU A 194 21.91 -27.85 -26.36
N THR A 195 21.74 -27.15 -27.49
CA THR A 195 20.46 -26.58 -27.89
C THR A 195 19.61 -27.72 -28.45
N LEU A 196 18.87 -28.39 -27.58
CA LEU A 196 17.82 -29.34 -27.94
C LEU A 196 16.47 -28.62 -27.81
N PHE A 197 16.30 -27.58 -28.63
CA PHE A 197 14.98 -27.04 -28.90
C PHE A 197 14.37 -27.91 -29.99
N HIS A 198 13.34 -28.67 -29.61
CA HIS A 198 12.44 -29.28 -30.55
C HIS A 198 11.65 -28.17 -31.23
N ASP A 199 11.85 -28.02 -32.54
CA ASP A 199 10.96 -27.28 -33.43
C ASP A 199 9.64 -28.06 -33.52
N ASP A 200 8.79 -27.91 -32.50
CA ASP A 200 7.38 -28.22 -32.66
C ASP A 200 6.80 -27.14 -33.59
N PRO A 201 6.14 -27.53 -34.71
CA PRO A 201 5.50 -26.56 -35.58
C PRO A 201 4.46 -25.81 -34.74
N ILE A 202 4.67 -24.49 -34.61
CA ILE A 202 3.67 -23.57 -34.12
C ILE A 202 2.52 -23.69 -35.10
N ILE A 203 1.51 -24.48 -34.73
CA ILE A 203 0.23 -24.50 -35.40
C ILE A 203 -0.37 -23.14 -35.05
N ASP A 204 -0.14 -22.17 -35.93
CA ASP A 204 -0.93 -20.95 -36.02
C ASP A 204 -2.36 -21.39 -36.35
N ASN A 205 -3.09 -21.81 -35.31
CA ASN A 205 -4.52 -21.99 -35.38
C ASN A 205 -5.13 -20.59 -35.31
N ASP A 206 -4.99 -19.87 -36.44
CA ASP A 206 -5.71 -18.65 -36.78
C ASP A 206 -7.18 -19.02 -37.02
N SER A 207 -7.80 -19.53 -35.95
CA SER A 207 -9.24 -19.68 -35.86
C SER A 207 -9.76 -18.27 -35.66
N GLU A 208 -10.18 -17.65 -36.74
CA GLU A 208 -11.06 -16.48 -36.77
C GLU A 208 -12.36 -16.79 -36.02
N GLU A 209 -12.29 -16.97 -34.71
CA GLU A 209 -13.46 -16.85 -33.85
C GLU A 209 -13.83 -15.38 -33.85
N GLU A 210 -14.88 -15.09 -34.61
CA GLU A 210 -15.56 -13.80 -34.69
C GLU A 210 -15.82 -13.30 -33.26
N ILE A 211 -14.92 -12.43 -32.77
CA ILE A 211 -14.98 -11.89 -31.42
C ILE A 211 -16.29 -11.14 -31.31
N THR A 212 -17.24 -11.75 -30.60
CA THR A 212 -18.56 -11.19 -30.40
C THR A 212 -18.48 -9.78 -29.83
N GLU A 213 -19.36 -8.88 -30.29
CA GLU A 213 -19.37 -7.47 -29.89
C GLU A 213 -19.44 -7.29 -28.35
N GLU A 214 -19.99 -8.28 -27.63
CA GLU A 214 -20.03 -8.34 -26.17
C GLU A 214 -18.66 -8.58 -25.53
N GLU A 215 -17.80 -9.41 -26.12
CA GLU A 215 -16.45 -9.60 -25.61
C GLU A 215 -15.57 -8.36 -25.84
N LEU A 216 -15.80 -7.66 -26.95
CA LEU A 216 -15.12 -6.40 -27.24
C LEU A 216 -15.55 -5.28 -26.27
N LYS A 217 -16.82 -5.27 -25.84
CA LYS A 217 -17.30 -4.38 -24.77
C LYS A 217 -16.70 -4.74 -23.41
N ARG A 218 -16.59 -6.02 -23.06
CA ARG A 218 -15.96 -6.47 -21.80
C ARG A 218 -14.49 -6.06 -21.71
N ARG A 219 -13.73 -6.17 -22.80
CA ARG A 219 -12.32 -5.73 -22.82
C ARG A 219 -12.18 -4.22 -22.63
N LYS A 220 -13.03 -3.40 -23.26
CA LYS A 220 -13.02 -1.94 -23.08
C LYS A 220 -13.34 -1.51 -21.64
N VAL A 221 -14.25 -2.20 -20.96
CA VAL A 221 -14.57 -1.91 -19.55
C VAL A 221 -13.37 -2.27 -18.65
N CYS A 222 -12.75 -3.44 -18.85
CA CYS A 222 -11.57 -3.83 -18.07
C CYS A 222 -10.37 -2.89 -18.31
N GLU A 223 -10.18 -2.39 -19.53
CA GLU A 223 -9.09 -1.45 -19.84
C GLU A 223 -9.30 -0.07 -19.18
N ALA A 224 -10.55 0.42 -19.14
CA ALA A 224 -10.90 1.65 -18.45
C ALA A 224 -10.70 1.55 -16.92
N GLU A 225 -11.02 0.40 -16.32
CA GLU A 225 -10.86 0.16 -14.89
C GLU A 225 -9.37 0.08 -14.46
N MET A 226 -8.50 -0.48 -15.32
CA MET A 226 -7.06 -0.48 -15.05
C MET A 226 -6.42 0.92 -15.09
N ASP A 227 -6.95 1.83 -15.90
CA ASP A 227 -6.44 3.20 -15.99
C ASP A 227 -6.80 4.00 -14.72
N GLU A 228 -7.99 3.79 -14.17
CA GLU A 228 -8.42 4.42 -12.90
C GLU A 228 -7.56 3.99 -11.71
N HIS A 229 -7.24 2.69 -11.59
CA HIS A 229 -6.35 2.20 -10.52
C HIS A 229 -4.93 2.81 -10.63
N GLN A 230 -4.41 2.97 -11.85
CA GLN A 230 -3.12 3.62 -12.07
C GLN A 230 -3.16 5.13 -11.76
N GLN A 231 -4.30 5.78 -11.99
CA GLN A 231 -4.50 7.18 -11.61
C GLN A 231 -4.53 7.34 -10.09
N ILE A 232 -5.29 6.50 -9.38
CA ILE A 232 -5.36 6.50 -7.91
C ILE A 232 -3.98 6.25 -7.30
N THR A 233 -3.21 5.30 -7.86
CA THR A 233 -1.86 4.99 -7.36
C THR A 233 -0.92 6.20 -7.52
N ARG A 234 -0.97 6.89 -8.65
CA ARG A 234 -0.17 8.11 -8.89
C ARG A 234 -0.57 9.25 -7.96
N GLU A 235 -1.86 9.46 -7.75
CA GLU A 235 -2.37 10.51 -6.87
C GLU A 235 -1.98 10.27 -5.41
N ALA A 236 -2.06 9.02 -4.94
CA ALA A 236 -1.63 8.65 -3.59
C ALA A 236 -0.12 8.88 -3.38
N GLU A 237 0.71 8.51 -4.36
CA GLU A 237 2.17 8.73 -4.28
C GLU A 237 2.52 10.23 -4.28
N GLU A 238 1.81 11.03 -5.08
CA GLU A 238 2.01 12.48 -5.11
C GLU A 238 1.60 13.15 -3.79
N LYS A 239 0.48 12.70 -3.19
CA LYS A 239 0.02 13.17 -1.88
C LYS A 239 1.02 12.83 -0.78
N GLU A 240 1.56 11.61 -0.76
CA GLU A 240 2.60 11.21 0.20
C GLU A 240 3.88 12.05 0.03
N ARG A 241 4.27 12.36 -1.23
CA ARG A 241 5.43 13.19 -1.53
C ARG A 241 5.24 14.63 -1.05
N ALA A 242 4.05 15.21 -1.25
CA ALA A 242 3.70 16.54 -0.78
C ALA A 242 3.69 16.64 0.76
N GLU A 243 3.20 15.61 1.45
CA GLU A 243 3.21 15.55 2.91
C GLU A 243 4.64 15.46 3.47
N LYS A 244 5.49 14.64 2.86
CA LYS A 244 6.92 14.54 3.21
C LYS A 244 7.65 15.88 3.01
N GLU A 245 7.35 16.61 1.95
CA GLU A 245 7.94 17.92 1.68
C GLU A 245 7.46 19.00 2.67
N ALA A 246 6.17 19.00 3.01
CA ALA A 246 5.61 19.87 4.04
C ALA A 246 6.27 19.61 5.40
N HIS A 247 6.44 18.34 5.78
CA HIS A 247 7.12 17.95 7.01
C HIS A 247 8.60 18.36 7.01
N ALA A 248 9.32 18.17 5.90
CA ALA A 248 10.70 18.61 5.77
C ALA A 248 10.84 20.14 5.90
N THR A 249 9.87 20.89 5.36
CA THR A 249 9.83 22.35 5.47
C THR A 249 9.62 22.82 6.91
N LEU A 250 8.71 22.16 7.65
CA LEU A 250 8.49 22.42 9.08
C LEU A 250 9.72 22.08 9.92
N GLN A 251 10.40 20.96 9.62
CA GLN A 251 11.60 20.58 10.34
C GLN A 251 12.74 21.57 10.10
N ARG A 252 12.86 22.10 8.88
CA ARG A 252 13.86 23.11 8.52
C ARG A 252 13.60 24.44 9.23
N SER A 253 12.35 24.90 9.30
CA SER A 253 12.00 26.12 10.03
C SER A 253 12.24 25.98 11.54
N PHE A 254 11.97 24.80 12.11
CA PHE A 254 12.29 24.49 13.50
C PHE A 254 13.79 24.58 13.78
N HIS A 255 14.65 24.04 12.91
CA HIS A 255 16.10 24.15 13.05
C HIS A 255 16.62 25.59 12.96
N ILE A 256 16.03 26.42 12.08
CA ILE A 256 16.39 27.84 11.96
C ILE A 256 16.03 28.60 13.25
N LEU A 257 14.83 28.40 13.79
CA LEU A 257 14.38 29.03 15.04
C LEU A 257 15.21 28.55 16.25
N SER A 258 15.57 27.27 16.30
CA SER A 258 16.42 26.73 17.36
C SER A 258 17.85 27.28 17.31
N GLY A 259 18.40 27.49 16.11
CA GLY A 259 19.74 28.08 15.91
C GLY A 259 19.85 29.53 16.34
N CYS A 260 18.81 30.35 16.10
CA CYS A 260 18.81 31.78 16.47
C CYS A 260 18.86 32.01 17.99
N SER A 261 18.33 31.10 18.80
CA SER A 261 18.37 31.18 20.27
C SER A 261 19.78 31.06 20.86
N ARG A 262 20.77 30.61 20.08
CA ARG A 262 22.17 30.45 20.53
C ARG A 262 23.03 31.71 20.29
N LEU A 263 22.53 32.69 19.55
CA LEU A 263 23.20 33.99 19.33
C LEU A 263 22.68 35.05 20.32
N GLY A 264 22.85 34.79 21.61
CA GLY A 264 23.15 35.82 22.61
C GLY A 264 22.23 37.04 22.77
N PHE A 265 20.94 36.95 22.48
CA PHE A 265 20.00 37.99 22.93
C PHE A 265 19.60 37.71 24.39
N GLY A 266 20.04 38.62 25.27
CA GLY A 266 19.91 38.52 26.71
C GLY A 266 18.48 38.26 27.18
N ASN A 267 18.38 37.34 28.14
CA ASN A 267 17.20 37.02 28.92
C ASN A 267 16.60 38.27 29.56
N SER A 268 15.52 38.80 29.00
CA SER A 268 14.57 39.61 29.75
C SER A 268 13.15 39.38 29.22
N SER A 269 12.35 38.73 30.08
CA SER A 269 10.88 38.62 30.06
C SER A 269 10.19 37.95 28.87
N TRP A 270 10.24 36.63 28.78
CA TRP A 270 9.25 35.81 28.04
C TRP A 270 8.69 34.69 28.94
N THR A 271 8.21 35.04 30.12
CA THR A 271 7.53 34.09 31.04
C THR A 271 6.01 34.00 30.80
N GLY A 272 5.44 34.72 29.82
CA GLY A 272 3.98 34.87 29.69
C GLY A 272 3.27 34.02 28.63
N VAL A 273 3.96 33.46 27.62
CA VAL A 273 3.27 32.94 26.42
C VAL A 273 3.35 31.40 26.27
N GLY A 274 4.20 30.72 27.05
CA GLY A 274 4.47 29.29 26.89
C GLY A 274 3.41 28.30 27.41
N MET A 275 2.32 28.76 28.04
CA MET A 275 1.33 27.86 28.65
C MET A 275 0.13 27.52 27.76
N LYS A 276 -0.08 28.18 26.62
CA LYS A 276 -1.33 28.01 25.85
C LYS A 276 -1.28 27.00 24.70
N ILE A 277 -0.10 26.47 24.34
CA ILE A 277 0.04 25.52 23.22
C ILE A 277 -0.11 24.05 23.68
N ARG A 278 0.01 23.76 24.98
CA ARG A 278 -0.13 22.38 25.50
C ARG A 278 -1.56 21.88 25.65
N GLN A 279 -2.58 22.72 25.43
CA GLN A 279 -3.99 22.32 25.56
C GLN A 279 -4.67 21.92 24.24
N LEU A 280 -4.04 22.16 23.09
CA LEU A 280 -4.64 21.81 21.78
C LEU A 280 -4.31 20.39 21.30
N GLY A 281 -3.46 19.65 22.01
CA GLY A 281 -3.06 18.28 21.65
C GLY A 281 -3.81 17.16 22.39
N GLN A 282 -4.89 17.46 23.12
CA GLN A 282 -5.69 16.45 23.85
C GLN A 282 -7.14 16.31 23.33
N VAL A 283 -7.49 16.94 22.20
CA VAL A 283 -8.85 16.91 21.63
C VAL A 283 -8.88 16.42 20.17
N LEU A 284 -7.79 15.81 19.70
CA LEU A 284 -7.73 15.03 18.46
C LEU A 284 -7.23 13.63 18.82
#